data_AF-A0A0P6WDB7-F1
#
_entry.id   AF-A0A0P6WDB7-F1
#
_cell.length_a   1.000
_cell.length_b   1.000
_cell.length_c   1.000
_cell.angle_alpha   90.00
_cell.angle_beta   90.00
_cell.angle_gamma   90.00
#
_symmetry.space_group_name_H-M   'P 1'
#
loop_
_entity.id
_entity.type
_entity.pdbx_description
1 polymer ?
#
loop_
_entity_poly.entity_id
_entity_poly.type
_entity_poly.pdbx_seq_one_letter_code
_entity_poly.pdbx_strand_id
1 'polypeptide(L)'
;MAAMPFSEGLALLERRTKAVSVAIWAVLALSLGTVLSDMLEVGRVIDFEGLELSSLSLVFGAIDLAYAVAFIISIVLVSLWIYRAHDNLRAAGAPDLEFSPGWSVGWFFIPIMNLFKPFQAMKELWNESHGTSNAYGAPSPSTVATWWAFWVSGNILGNISFRMTLAGADADGSLALVLSAISGLLLAAAAWFLRAIVREVVEGQRNHLQVQEAFS
;
A
#
# COMPACT_ATOMS: atom_id res chain seq x y z
N MET A 1 12.24 13.01 23.65
CA MET A 1 12.02 11.55 23.69
C MET A 1 13.35 10.91 23.32
N ALA A 2 13.93 10.05 24.16
CA ALA A 2 15.20 9.40 23.84
C ALA A 2 15.06 8.57 22.55
N ALA A 3 16.06 8.60 21.68
CA ALA A 3 16.07 7.79 20.46
C ALA A 3 16.06 6.30 20.83
N MET A 4 15.19 5.52 20.18
CA MET A 4 15.11 4.08 20.39
C MET A 4 16.36 3.40 19.78
N PRO A 5 17.05 2.50 20.51
CA PRO A 5 18.17 1.74 19.95
C PRO A 5 17.74 0.91 18.74
N PHE A 6 18.66 0.67 17.80
CA PHE A 6 18.35 -0.05 16.56
C PHE A 6 17.81 -1.47 16.83
N SER A 7 18.44 -2.22 17.73
CA SER A 7 17.99 -3.58 18.09
C SER A 7 16.54 -3.66 18.58
N GLU A 8 16.10 -2.70 19.40
CA GLU A 8 14.71 -2.59 19.84
C GLU A 8 13.79 -2.16 18.68
N GLY A 9 14.25 -1.22 17.86
CA GLY A 9 13.55 -0.76 16.66
C GLY A 9 13.32 -1.88 15.63
N LEU A 10 14.31 -2.74 15.42
CA LEU A 10 14.24 -3.91 14.54
C LEU A 10 13.23 -4.94 15.05
N ALA A 11 13.25 -5.26 16.35
CA ALA A 11 12.27 -6.17 16.95
C ALA A 11 10.83 -5.64 16.81
N LEU A 12 10.62 -4.32 16.97
CA LEU A 12 9.34 -3.68 16.73
C LEU A 12 8.93 -3.71 15.24
N LEU A 13 9.88 -3.48 14.34
CA LEU A 13 9.65 -3.56 12.90
C LEU A 13 9.18 -4.96 12.49
N GLU A 14 9.82 -6.02 13.00
CA GLU A 14 9.41 -7.41 12.74
C GLU A 14 7.98 -7.70 13.19
N ARG A 15 7.57 -7.20 14.36
CA ARG A 15 6.18 -7.33 14.84
C ARG A 15 5.21 -6.60 13.91
N ARG A 16 5.54 -5.38 13.49
CA ARG A 16 4.73 -4.59 12.55
C ARG A 16 4.64 -5.25 11.18
N THR A 17 5.71 -5.88 10.69
CA THR A 17 5.71 -6.64 9.42
C THR A 17 4.71 -7.78 9.45
N LYS A 18 4.58 -8.51 10.57
CA LYS A 18 3.56 -9.55 10.72
C LYS A 18 2.15 -8.96 10.66
N ALA A 19 1.89 -7.88 11.40
CA ALA A 19 0.59 -7.20 11.39
C ALA A 19 0.22 -6.66 9.99
N VAL A 20 1.16 -6.00 9.32
CA VAL A 20 1.00 -5.52 7.94
C VAL A 20 0.73 -6.68 6.98
N SER A 21 1.45 -7.80 7.11
CA SER A 21 1.22 -8.98 6.27
C SER A 21 -0.19 -9.56 6.44
N VAL A 22 -0.72 -9.61 7.67
CA VAL A 22 -2.09 -10.05 7.93
C VAL A 22 -3.10 -9.09 7.32
N ALA A 23 -2.91 -7.78 7.49
CA ALA A 23 -3.78 -6.77 6.92
C ALA A 23 -3.79 -6.82 5.38
N ILE A 24 -2.62 -7.00 4.74
CA ILE A 24 -2.52 -7.17 3.29
C ILE A 24 -3.28 -8.41 2.83
N TRP A 25 -3.16 -9.55 3.53
CA TRP A 25 -3.92 -10.74 3.18
C TRP A 25 -5.43 -10.54 3.30
N ALA A 26 -5.90 -9.85 4.33
CA ALA A 26 -7.30 -9.51 4.48
C ALA A 26 -7.78 -8.62 3.31
N VAL A 27 -7.02 -7.59 2.96
CA VAL A 27 -7.32 -6.70 1.82
C VAL A 27 -7.35 -7.47 0.50
N LEU A 28 -6.38 -8.36 0.26
CA LEU A 28 -6.35 -9.21 -0.94
C LEU A 28 -7.58 -10.12 -1.02
N ALA A 29 -7.93 -10.81 0.06
CA ALA A 29 -9.09 -11.68 0.08
C ALA A 29 -10.40 -10.91 -0.19
N LEU A 30 -10.57 -9.76 0.48
CA LEU A 30 -11.75 -8.92 0.33
C LEU A 30 -11.83 -8.27 -1.05
N SER A 31 -10.70 -7.89 -1.67
CA SER A 31 -10.68 -7.30 -3.02
C SER A 31 -11.22 -8.21 -4.11
N LEU A 32 -11.09 -9.54 -3.96
CA LEU A 32 -11.72 -10.47 -4.89
C LEU A 32 -13.24 -10.44 -4.77
N GLY A 33 -13.74 -10.25 -3.55
CA GLY A 33 -15.16 -10.05 -3.27
C GLY A 33 -15.69 -8.74 -3.86
N THR A 34 -14.95 -7.65 -3.73
CA THR A 34 -15.35 -6.36 -4.32
C THR A 34 -15.33 -6.38 -5.84
N VAL A 35 -14.33 -7.02 -6.46
CA VAL A 35 -14.29 -7.20 -7.92
C VAL A 35 -15.46 -8.07 -8.38
N LEU A 36 -15.82 -9.12 -7.63
CA LEU A 36 -17.00 -9.92 -7.94
C LEU A 36 -18.30 -9.12 -7.77
N SER A 37 -18.39 -8.26 -6.75
CA SER A 37 -19.50 -7.31 -6.53
C SER A 37 -19.72 -6.47 -7.80
N ASP A 38 -18.66 -5.79 -8.27
CA ASP A 38 -18.69 -4.98 -9.50
C ASP A 38 -19.18 -5.78 -10.72
N MET A 39 -18.69 -7.03 -10.89
CA MET A 39 -19.08 -7.88 -12.03
C MET A 39 -20.54 -8.36 -11.96
N LEU A 40 -21.03 -8.65 -10.76
CA LEU A 40 -22.43 -9.04 -10.56
C LEU A 40 -23.38 -7.86 -10.79
N GLU A 41 -22.97 -6.66 -10.43
CA GLU A 41 -23.74 -5.44 -10.67
C GLU A 41 -23.77 -5.07 -12.16
N VAL A 42 -22.63 -5.18 -12.85
CA VAL A 42 -22.57 -5.06 -14.32
C VAL A 42 -23.50 -6.07 -15.00
N GLY A 43 -23.54 -7.30 -14.48
CA GLY A 43 -24.45 -8.35 -14.96
C GLY A 43 -25.91 -8.18 -14.55
N ARG A 44 -26.26 -7.10 -13.81
CA ARG A 44 -27.59 -6.83 -13.24
C ARG A 44 -28.12 -7.97 -12.36
N VAL A 45 -27.21 -8.75 -11.77
CA VAL A 45 -27.53 -9.82 -10.81
C VAL A 45 -27.77 -9.24 -9.42
N ILE A 46 -26.99 -8.21 -9.06
CA ILE A 46 -27.22 -7.37 -7.91
C ILE A 46 -27.48 -5.94 -8.38
N ASP A 47 -28.19 -5.18 -7.55
CA ASP A 47 -28.50 -3.77 -7.76
C ASP A 47 -28.40 -3.09 -6.39
N PHE A 48 -27.51 -2.10 -6.27
CA PHE A 48 -27.32 -1.30 -5.06
C PHE A 48 -28.13 0.01 -5.08
N GLU A 49 -28.61 0.44 -6.25
CA GLU A 49 -29.41 1.65 -6.43
C GLU A 49 -30.92 1.36 -6.45
N GLY A 50 -31.29 0.08 -6.55
CA GLY A 50 -32.66 -0.39 -6.53
C GLY A 50 -33.43 -0.06 -5.24
N LEU A 51 -34.75 0.12 -5.39
CA LEU A 51 -35.66 0.42 -4.26
C LEU A 51 -35.77 -0.73 -3.25
N GLU A 52 -35.53 -1.97 -3.70
CA GLU A 52 -35.52 -3.17 -2.87
C GLU A 52 -34.18 -3.89 -3.02
N LEU A 53 -33.40 -3.93 -1.93
CA LEU A 53 -32.12 -4.64 -1.92
C LEU A 53 -32.35 -6.13 -1.74
N SER A 54 -31.80 -6.92 -2.67
CA SER A 54 -31.77 -8.37 -2.53
C SER A 54 -30.87 -8.81 -1.37
N SER A 55 -31.11 -10.00 -0.82
CA SER A 55 -30.21 -10.59 0.19
C SER A 55 -28.77 -10.72 -0.32
N LEU A 56 -28.59 -10.94 -1.63
CA LEU A 56 -27.29 -11.02 -2.26
C LEU A 56 -26.58 -9.65 -2.29
N SER A 57 -27.31 -8.57 -2.64
CA SER A 57 -26.82 -7.19 -2.55
C SER A 57 -26.36 -6.86 -1.13
N LEU A 58 -27.12 -7.27 -0.10
CA LEU A 58 -26.72 -7.04 1.30
C LEU A 58 -25.41 -7.75 1.68
N VAL A 59 -25.19 -8.98 1.19
CA VAL A 59 -23.94 -9.72 1.44
C VAL A 59 -22.75 -9.03 0.78
N PHE A 60 -22.87 -8.65 -0.49
CA PHE A 60 -21.78 -7.98 -1.20
C PHE A 60 -21.52 -6.57 -0.67
N GLY A 61 -22.55 -5.81 -0.32
CA GLY A 61 -22.39 -4.51 0.33
C GLY A 61 -21.66 -4.63 1.69
N ALA A 62 -21.89 -5.71 2.44
CA ALA A 62 -21.13 -5.99 3.66
C ALA A 62 -19.66 -6.35 3.37
N ILE A 63 -19.38 -7.06 2.27
CA ILE A 63 -17.99 -7.34 1.82
C ILE A 63 -17.28 -6.06 1.41
N ASP A 64 -17.94 -5.17 0.65
CA ASP A 64 -17.39 -3.90 0.20
C ASP A 64 -17.10 -2.96 1.39
N LEU A 65 -18.01 -2.93 2.38
CA LEU A 65 -17.78 -2.22 3.64
C LEU A 65 -16.61 -2.81 4.42
N ALA A 66 -16.53 -4.14 4.54
CA ALA A 66 -15.43 -4.82 5.22
C ALA A 66 -14.09 -4.54 4.53
N TYR A 67 -14.08 -4.52 3.19
CA TYR A 67 -12.92 -4.12 2.39
C TYR A 67 -12.48 -2.70 2.72
N ALA A 68 -13.40 -1.73 2.70
CA ALA A 68 -13.10 -0.34 3.01
C ALA A 68 -12.48 -0.17 4.42
N VAL A 69 -13.04 -0.85 5.41
CA VAL A 69 -12.51 -0.85 6.78
C VAL A 69 -11.12 -1.49 6.85
N ALA A 70 -10.94 -2.66 6.25
CA ALA A 70 -9.66 -3.36 6.20
C ALA A 70 -8.59 -2.52 5.47
N PHE A 71 -8.97 -1.82 4.40
CA PHE A 71 -8.10 -0.94 3.65
C PHE A 71 -7.63 0.26 4.50
N ILE A 72 -8.53 0.92 5.23
CA ILE A 72 -8.17 2.02 6.16
C ILE A 72 -7.21 1.52 7.25
N ILE A 73 -7.48 0.37 7.86
CA ILE A 73 -6.59 -0.25 8.85
C ILE A 73 -5.21 -0.52 8.24
N SER A 74 -5.17 -1.01 6.99
CA SER A 74 -3.92 -1.28 6.28
C SER A 74 -3.10 -0.01 6.06
N ILE A 75 -3.72 1.13 5.71
CA ILE A 75 -3.05 2.43 5.55
C ILE A 75 -2.34 2.80 6.86
N VAL A 76 -3.01 2.70 8.00
CA VAL A 76 -2.44 3.04 9.31
C VAL A 76 -1.26 2.10 9.63
N LEU A 77 -1.44 0.80 9.48
CA LEU A 77 -0.39 -0.18 9.79
C LEU A 77 0.84 -0.03 8.90
N VAL A 78 0.64 0.15 7.59
CA VAL A 78 1.72 0.38 6.62
C VAL A 78 2.41 1.71 6.91
N SER A 79 1.68 2.77 7.23
CA SER A 79 2.27 4.07 7.59
C SER A 79 3.17 3.97 8.83
N LEU A 80 2.68 3.31 9.88
CA LEU A 80 3.47 3.06 11.09
C LEU A 80 4.70 2.18 10.81
N TRP A 81 4.57 1.24 9.88
CA TRP A 81 5.69 0.40 9.45
C TRP A 81 6.74 1.21 8.68
N ILE A 82 6.35 2.02 7.68
CA ILE A 82 7.25 2.88 6.88
C ILE A 82 8.02 3.83 7.78
N TYR A 83 7.32 4.49 8.72
CA TYR A 83 7.95 5.36 9.71
C TYR A 83 9.04 4.61 10.47
N ARG A 84 8.71 3.45 11.05
CA ARG A 84 9.66 2.67 11.85
C ARG A 84 10.85 2.18 11.02
N ALA A 85 10.60 1.74 9.80
CA ALA A 85 11.64 1.23 8.92
C ALA A 85 12.68 2.31 8.58
N HIS A 86 12.25 3.55 8.33
CA HIS A 86 13.17 4.69 8.13
C HIS A 86 13.84 5.14 9.44
N ASP A 87 13.13 5.09 10.56
CA ASP A 87 13.71 5.44 11.87
C ASP A 87 14.85 4.47 12.23
N ASN A 88 14.71 3.20 11.86
CA ASN A 88 15.77 2.20 12.00
C ASN A 88 17.00 2.52 11.13
N LEU A 89 16.83 2.99 9.89
CA LEU A 89 17.98 3.42 9.06
C LEU A 89 18.78 4.52 9.75
N ARG A 90 18.09 5.49 10.36
CA ARG A 90 18.72 6.58 11.11
C ARG A 90 19.42 6.07 12.37
N ALA A 91 18.77 5.17 13.11
CA ALA A 91 19.36 4.57 14.31
C ALA A 91 20.61 3.74 13.99
N ALA A 92 20.65 3.09 12.82
CA ALA A 92 21.82 2.35 12.33
C ALA A 92 22.92 3.26 11.75
N GLY A 93 22.71 4.59 11.70
CA GLY A 93 23.69 5.52 11.15
C GLY A 93 23.84 5.46 9.63
N ALA A 94 22.80 5.02 8.91
CA ALA A 94 22.82 5.00 7.44
C ALA A 94 23.12 6.42 6.90
N PRO A 95 24.10 6.56 5.98
CA PRO A 95 24.53 7.85 5.47
C PRO A 95 23.49 8.48 4.53
N ASP A 96 23.53 9.80 4.40
CA ASP A 96 22.89 10.55 3.31
C ASP A 96 21.39 10.31 3.07
N LEU A 97 20.62 10.00 4.12
CA LEU A 97 19.16 9.82 4.02
C LEU A 97 18.45 11.12 3.62
N GLU A 98 17.78 11.13 2.46
CA GLU A 98 17.00 12.27 1.98
C GLU A 98 15.68 12.42 2.75
N PHE A 99 15.06 11.30 3.15
CA PHE A 99 13.75 11.30 3.77
C PHE A 99 13.82 11.19 5.30
N SER A 100 12.92 11.93 5.96
CA SER A 100 12.66 11.70 7.38
C SER A 100 11.56 10.67 7.60
N PRO A 101 11.57 9.92 8.72
CA PRO A 101 10.52 8.96 9.06
C PRO A 101 9.10 9.55 8.99
N GLY A 102 8.94 10.81 9.40
CA GLY A 102 7.66 11.51 9.30
C GLY A 102 7.28 11.82 7.85
N TRP A 103 8.22 12.37 7.07
CA TRP A 103 7.96 12.75 5.68
C TRP A 103 7.85 11.56 4.72
N SER A 104 8.50 10.42 5.00
CA SER A 104 8.33 9.19 4.22
C SER A 104 6.90 8.68 4.24
N VAL A 105 6.12 9.04 5.27
CA VAL A 105 4.67 8.81 5.35
C VAL A 105 3.87 10.04 4.90
N GLY A 106 4.26 11.25 5.32
CA GLY A 106 3.51 12.47 5.07
C GLY A 106 3.26 12.77 3.59
N TRP A 107 4.20 12.39 2.71
CA TRP A 107 4.07 12.61 1.27
C TRP A 107 2.91 11.85 0.61
N PHE A 108 2.42 10.75 1.20
CA PHE A 108 1.25 10.04 0.68
C PHE A 108 -0.03 10.87 0.73
N PHE A 109 -0.09 11.86 1.62
CA PHE A 109 -1.28 12.67 1.87
C PHE A 109 -1.29 14.00 1.11
N ILE A 110 -0.26 14.28 0.31
CA ILE A 110 -0.16 15.50 -0.50
C ILE A 110 -0.45 15.12 -1.96
N PRO A 111 -1.59 15.53 -2.57
CA PRO A 111 -2.09 14.94 -3.81
C PRO A 111 -1.09 14.88 -4.97
N ILE A 112 -0.39 15.98 -5.25
CA ILE A 112 0.58 16.04 -6.36
C ILE A 112 1.86 15.28 -6.01
N MET A 113 2.33 15.43 -4.76
CA MET A 113 3.58 14.80 -4.32
C MET A 113 3.42 13.28 -4.12
N ASN A 114 2.20 12.81 -3.83
CA ASN A 114 1.83 11.40 -3.69
C ASN A 114 2.07 10.60 -4.98
N LEU A 115 2.32 11.24 -6.12
CA LEU A 115 2.68 10.55 -7.37
C LEU A 115 4.18 10.21 -7.46
N PHE A 116 5.03 10.89 -6.69
CA PHE A 116 6.49 10.82 -6.86
C PHE A 116 7.26 10.56 -5.56
N LYS A 117 6.94 11.29 -4.50
CA LYS A 117 7.72 11.30 -3.26
C LYS A 117 7.64 9.98 -2.49
N PRO A 118 6.49 9.30 -2.37
CA PRO A 118 6.46 8.02 -1.68
C PRO A 118 7.26 6.93 -2.40
N PHE A 119 7.28 6.94 -3.73
CA PHE A 119 8.17 6.06 -4.50
C PHE A 119 9.64 6.31 -4.19
N GLN A 120 10.07 7.57 -4.16
CA GLN A 120 11.44 7.93 -3.80
C GLN A 120 11.80 7.46 -2.38
N ALA A 121 10.92 7.68 -1.41
CA ALA A 121 11.11 7.24 -0.02
C ALA A 121 11.20 5.71 0.09
N MET A 122 10.33 4.96 -0.59
CA MET A 122 10.39 3.49 -0.57
C MET A 122 11.62 2.93 -1.29
N LYS A 123 12.09 3.62 -2.34
CA LYS A 123 13.33 3.28 -3.05
C LYS A 123 14.54 3.48 -2.14
N GLU A 124 14.63 4.63 -1.46
CA GLU A 124 15.65 4.91 -0.44
C GLU A 124 15.62 3.85 0.66
N LEU A 125 14.44 3.61 1.23
CA LEU A 125 14.27 2.62 2.28
C LEU A 125 14.80 1.25 1.87
N TRP A 126 14.44 0.79 0.67
CA TRP A 126 14.88 -0.50 0.18
C TRP A 126 16.40 -0.54 -0.03
N ASN A 127 16.97 0.47 -0.70
CA ASN A 127 18.39 0.51 -1.03
C ASN A 127 19.27 0.51 0.20
N GLU A 128 18.99 1.40 1.14
CA GLU A 128 19.76 1.54 2.38
C GLU A 128 19.61 0.31 3.29
N SER A 129 18.44 -0.35 3.24
CA SER A 129 18.27 -1.62 3.94
C SER A 129 19.14 -2.76 3.37
N HIS A 130 19.57 -2.67 2.10
CA HIS A 130 20.38 -3.69 1.43
C HIS A 130 21.84 -3.26 1.19
N GLY A 131 22.24 -2.07 1.65
CA GLY A 131 23.57 -1.53 1.41
C GLY A 131 23.86 -1.24 -0.07
N THR A 132 22.83 -0.99 -0.87
CA THR A 132 22.98 -0.59 -2.27
C THR A 132 22.96 0.93 -2.40
N SER A 133 23.52 1.46 -3.50
CA SER A 133 23.57 2.91 -3.72
C SER A 133 22.15 3.51 -3.83
N ASN A 134 21.85 4.49 -2.96
CA ASN A 134 20.66 5.33 -3.08
C ASN A 134 20.90 6.64 -3.86
N ALA A 135 22.00 6.73 -4.60
CA ALA A 135 22.32 7.93 -5.37
C ALA A 135 21.17 8.34 -6.31
N TYR A 136 21.01 9.65 -6.48
CA TYR A 136 20.04 10.22 -7.42
C TYR A 136 20.35 9.73 -8.85
N GLY A 137 19.50 8.86 -9.38
CA GLY A 137 19.68 8.19 -10.68
C GLY A 137 19.98 6.68 -10.61
N ALA A 138 20.26 6.13 -9.42
CA ALA A 138 20.39 4.68 -9.25
C ALA A 138 19.08 3.96 -9.63
N PRO A 139 19.16 2.82 -10.34
CA PRO A 139 17.98 2.07 -10.76
C PRO A 139 17.17 1.64 -9.54
N SER A 140 15.85 1.80 -9.60
CA SER A 140 14.97 1.30 -8.55
C SER A 140 14.91 -0.22 -8.59
N PRO A 141 14.82 -0.88 -7.42
CA PRO A 141 14.49 -2.31 -7.36
C PRO A 141 13.20 -2.57 -8.14
N SER A 142 13.20 -3.60 -8.98
CA SER A 142 12.06 -3.91 -9.87
C SER A 142 10.77 -4.12 -9.07
N THR A 143 10.85 -4.69 -7.86
CA THR A 143 9.72 -4.87 -6.94
C THR A 143 9.09 -3.53 -6.55
N VAL A 144 9.90 -2.53 -6.19
CA VAL A 144 9.44 -1.19 -5.77
C VAL A 144 8.84 -0.41 -6.95
N ALA A 145 9.47 -0.47 -8.12
CA ALA A 145 8.95 0.17 -9.34
C ALA A 145 7.62 -0.45 -9.79
N THR A 146 7.53 -1.78 -9.77
CA THR A 146 6.32 -2.51 -10.18
C THR A 146 5.16 -2.26 -9.23
N TRP A 147 5.42 -2.31 -7.91
CA TRP A 147 4.45 -1.93 -6.88
C TRP A 147 3.87 -0.54 -7.14
N TRP A 148 4.74 0.44 -7.40
CA TRP A 148 4.32 1.82 -7.58
C TRP A 148 3.51 2.03 -8.86
N ALA A 149 3.89 1.38 -9.96
CA ALA A 149 3.15 1.42 -11.21
C ALA A 149 1.72 0.91 -11.02
N PHE A 150 1.54 -0.22 -10.34
CA PHE A 150 0.22 -0.76 -10.00
C PHE A 150 -0.56 0.17 -9.06
N TRP A 151 0.09 0.70 -8.03
CA TRP A 151 -0.53 1.63 -7.07
C TRP A 151 -1.09 2.88 -7.75
N VAL A 152 -0.26 3.57 -8.56
CA VAL A 152 -0.67 4.79 -9.26
C VAL A 152 -1.75 4.50 -10.29
N SER A 153 -1.58 3.45 -11.09
CA SER A 153 -2.57 3.10 -12.13
C SER A 153 -3.93 2.74 -11.51
N GLY A 154 -3.94 1.94 -10.44
CA GLY A 154 -5.14 1.60 -9.70
C GLY A 154 -5.83 2.84 -9.13
N ASN A 155 -5.09 3.71 -8.42
CA ASN A 155 -5.66 4.94 -7.86
C ASN A 155 -6.24 5.88 -8.92
N ILE A 156 -5.59 6.02 -10.08
CA ILE A 156 -6.09 6.85 -11.18
C ILE A 156 -7.41 6.26 -11.71
N LEU A 157 -7.45 4.97 -12.03
CA LEU A 157 -8.66 4.32 -12.56
C LEU A 157 -9.81 4.36 -11.55
N GLY A 158 -9.53 4.05 -10.28
CA GLY A 158 -10.53 4.13 -9.21
C GLY A 158 -11.07 5.55 -9.02
N ASN A 159 -10.21 6.57 -9.10
CA ASN A 159 -10.67 7.96 -9.01
C ASN A 159 -11.53 8.38 -10.21
N ILE A 160 -11.20 7.92 -11.42
CA ILE A 160 -12.02 8.14 -12.62
C ILE A 160 -13.38 7.46 -12.46
N SER A 161 -13.40 6.17 -12.12
CA SER A 161 -14.62 5.40 -11.87
C SER A 161 -15.54 6.07 -10.84
N PHE A 162 -14.98 6.48 -9.70
CA PHE A 162 -15.73 7.17 -8.64
C PHE A 162 -16.33 8.50 -9.13
N ARG A 163 -15.56 9.31 -9.87
CA ARG A 163 -16.05 10.57 -10.44
C ARG A 163 -17.12 10.37 -11.50
N MET A 164 -17.02 9.33 -12.34
CA MET A 164 -18.02 8.99 -13.34
C MET A 164 -19.36 8.64 -12.68
N THR A 165 -19.31 7.82 -11.63
CA THR A 165 -20.46 7.44 -10.81
C THR A 165 -21.13 8.69 -10.22
N LEU A 166 -20.36 9.55 -9.53
CA LEU A 166 -20.89 10.78 -8.93
C LEU A 166 -21.46 11.78 -9.94
N ALA A 167 -20.87 11.87 -11.13
CA ALA A 167 -21.30 12.80 -12.16
C ALA A 167 -22.52 12.31 -12.95
N GLY A 168 -22.93 11.03 -12.79
CA GLY A 168 -23.93 10.41 -13.66
C GLY A 168 -23.50 10.40 -15.13
N ALA A 169 -22.19 10.38 -15.39
CA ALA A 169 -21.63 10.50 -16.73
C ALA A 169 -21.68 9.20 -17.55
N ASP A 170 -22.17 8.12 -16.94
CA ASP A 170 -22.33 6.78 -17.51
C ASP A 170 -23.78 6.35 -17.34
N ALA A 171 -24.58 6.44 -18.41
CA ALA A 171 -26.04 6.30 -18.36
C ALA A 171 -26.52 4.98 -17.75
N ASP A 172 -25.74 3.91 -17.92
CA ASP A 172 -26.06 2.57 -17.41
C ASP A 172 -25.11 2.10 -16.29
N GLY A 173 -24.17 2.95 -15.84
CA GLY A 173 -23.17 2.67 -14.77
C GLY A 173 -22.12 1.60 -15.08
N SER A 174 -22.27 0.86 -16.17
CA SER A 174 -21.46 -0.32 -16.50
C SER A 174 -19.98 -0.03 -16.72
N LEU A 175 -19.63 1.10 -17.34
CA LEU A 175 -18.23 1.47 -17.59
C LEU A 175 -17.55 1.90 -16.29
N ALA A 176 -18.26 2.64 -15.44
CA ALA A 176 -17.73 3.02 -14.11
C ALA A 176 -17.40 1.77 -13.27
N LEU A 177 -18.28 0.76 -13.27
CA LEU A 177 -18.09 -0.50 -12.56
C LEU A 177 -16.94 -1.34 -13.15
N VAL A 178 -16.82 -1.42 -14.48
CA VAL A 178 -15.69 -2.13 -15.11
C VAL A 178 -14.36 -1.46 -14.77
N LEU A 179 -14.30 -0.12 -14.77
CA LEU A 179 -13.11 0.62 -14.35
C LEU A 179 -12.80 0.42 -12.85
N SER A 180 -13.83 0.34 -12.00
CA SER A 180 -13.69 -0.01 -10.57
C SER A 180 -13.05 -1.39 -10.41
N ALA A 181 -13.56 -2.40 -11.12
CA ALA A 181 -13.06 -3.76 -11.04
C ALA A 181 -11.58 -3.86 -11.49
N ILE A 182 -11.21 -3.20 -12.58
CA ILE A 182 -9.82 -3.14 -13.05
C ILE A 182 -8.95 -2.43 -12.02
N SER A 183 -9.42 -1.31 -11.44
CA SER A 183 -8.73 -0.62 -10.35
C SER A 183 -8.50 -1.56 -9.16
N GLY A 184 -9.51 -2.31 -8.73
CA GLY A 184 -9.42 -3.30 -7.66
C GLY A 184 -8.34 -4.35 -7.91
N LEU A 185 -8.27 -4.89 -9.13
CA LEU A 185 -7.22 -5.85 -9.52
C LEU A 185 -5.82 -5.24 -9.51
N LEU A 186 -5.66 -4.00 -9.99
CA LEU A 186 -4.38 -3.28 -9.95
C LEU A 186 -3.94 -3.02 -8.51
N LEU A 187 -4.86 -2.60 -7.62
CA LEU A 187 -4.56 -2.37 -6.21
C LEU A 187 -4.28 -3.68 -5.46
N ALA A 188 -4.93 -4.78 -5.82
CA ALA A 188 -4.59 -6.11 -5.30
C ALA A 188 -3.16 -6.51 -5.72
N ALA A 189 -2.78 -6.30 -6.99
CA ALA A 189 -1.41 -6.52 -7.45
C ALA A 189 -0.42 -5.62 -6.69
N ALA A 190 -0.74 -4.35 -6.47
CA ALA A 190 0.09 -3.46 -5.64
C ALA A 190 0.24 -4.01 -4.20
N ALA A 191 -0.84 -4.44 -3.55
CA ALA A 191 -0.79 -4.99 -2.20
C ALA A 191 0.11 -6.24 -2.13
N TRP A 192 0.08 -7.10 -3.15
CA TRP A 192 0.98 -8.25 -3.28
C TRP A 192 2.46 -7.85 -3.32
N PHE A 193 2.83 -6.89 -4.18
CA PHE A 193 4.20 -6.41 -4.26
C PHE A 193 4.65 -5.66 -3.00
N LEU A 194 3.75 -4.89 -2.37
CA LEU A 194 4.05 -4.23 -1.09
C LEU A 194 4.43 -5.25 -0.01
N ARG A 195 3.75 -6.39 0.04
CA ARG A 195 4.09 -7.48 0.96
C ARG A 195 5.49 -8.06 0.69
N ALA A 196 5.89 -8.15 -0.57
CA ALA A 196 7.25 -8.57 -0.93
C ALA A 196 8.27 -7.54 -0.42
N ILE A 197 8.06 -6.25 -0.71
CA ILE A 197 8.91 -5.14 -0.26
C ILE A 197 9.05 -5.13 1.26
N VAL A 198 7.95 -5.29 2.00
CA VAL A 198 7.96 -5.30 3.47
C VAL A 198 8.83 -6.42 4.03
N ARG A 199 8.86 -7.59 3.36
CA ARG A 199 9.72 -8.71 3.76
C ARG A 199 11.18 -8.45 3.41
N GLU A 200 11.43 -8.04 2.17
CA GLU A 200 12.77 -7.71 1.66
C GLU A 200 13.44 -6.66 2.56
N VAL A 201 12.73 -5.59 2.93
CA VAL A 201 13.27 -4.53 3.80
C VAL A 201 13.63 -5.06 5.18
N VAL A 202 12.77 -5.85 5.84
CA VAL A 202 13.09 -6.39 7.17
C VAL A 202 14.26 -7.37 7.11
N GLU A 203 14.32 -8.21 6.09
CA GLU A 203 15.44 -9.14 5.89
C GLU A 203 16.74 -8.37 5.60
N GLY A 204 16.68 -7.33 4.77
CA GLY A 204 17.81 -6.43 4.50
C GLY A 204 18.33 -5.78 5.79
N GLN A 205 17.45 -5.12 6.56
CA GLN A 205 17.87 -4.46 7.81
C GLN A 205 18.45 -5.45 8.83
N ARG A 206 17.88 -6.66 8.93
CA ARG A 206 18.42 -7.72 9.80
C ARG A 206 19.81 -8.19 9.33
N ASN A 207 20.01 -8.39 8.03
CA ASN A 207 21.24 -9.00 7.52
C ASN A 207 22.38 -7.99 7.37
N HIS A 208 22.06 -6.73 7.04
CA HIS A 208 23.05 -5.70 6.75
C HIS A 208 23.33 -4.81 7.95
N LEU A 209 22.29 -4.15 8.47
CA LEU A 209 22.45 -3.09 9.47
C LEU A 209 22.73 -3.65 10.86
N GLN A 210 22.09 -4.77 11.23
CA GLN A 210 22.39 -5.45 12.50
C GLN A 210 23.85 -5.89 12.59
N VAL A 211 24.42 -6.33 11.46
CA VAL A 211 25.82 -6.76 11.38
C VAL A 211 26.75 -5.55 11.52
N GLN A 212 26.44 -4.42 10.88
CA GLN A 212 27.23 -3.19 11.00
C GLN A 212 27.25 -2.66 12.44
N GLU A 213 26.10 -2.63 13.13
CA GLU A 213 26.02 -2.18 14.54
C GLU A 213 26.84 -3.09 15.47
N ALA A 214 26.91 -4.40 15.19
CA ALA A 214 27.70 -5.33 15.99
C ALA A 214 29.23 -5.12 15.87
N PHE A 215 29.69 -4.40 14.84
CA PHE A 215 31.11 -4.15 14.56
C PHE A 215 31.53 -2.68 14.75
N SER A 216 30.61 -1.78 15.13
CA SER A 216 30.87 -0.37 15.48
C SER A 216 31.13 -0.18 16.96
#